data_AF-X1KX65-F1
#
_entry.id   AF-X1KX65-F1
#
_cell.length_a   1.000
_cell.length_b   1.000
_cell.length_c   1.000
_cell.angle_alpha   90.00
_cell.angle_beta   90.00
_cell.angle_gamma   90.00
#
_symmetry.space_group_name_H-M   'P 1'
#
loop_
_entity.id
_entity.type
_entity.pdbx_description
1 polymer ?
#
loop_
_entity_poly.entity_id
_entity_poly.type
_entity_poly.pdbx_seq_one_letter_code
_entity_poly.pdbx_strand_id
1 'polypeptide(L)' 'MTDQIRSGQEVLDEFFTEIASMDGIDNDVADIVINLYREGKLTNTNLSNELARIRGEKTSDKD' A
#
# COMPACT_ATOMS: atom_id res chain seq x y z
N MET A 1 8.29 26.03 18.19
CA MET A 1 8.15 25.00 17.15
C MET A 1 7.78 25.75 15.90
N THR A 2 8.65 25.77 14.90
CA THR A 2 8.30 26.27 13.57
C THR A 2 7.44 25.19 12.93
N ASP A 3 6.16 25.47 12.68
CA ASP A 3 5.33 24.60 11.86
C ASP A 3 5.94 24.59 10.46
N GLN A 4 6.76 23.57 10.19
CA GLN A 4 7.39 23.37 8.90
C GLN A 4 6.28 23.06 7.90
N ILE A 5 6.13 23.89 6.88
CA ILE A 5 5.18 23.62 5.79
C ILE A 5 5.64 22.33 5.11
N ARG A 6 4.78 21.31 5.14
CA ARG A 6 4.98 20.03 4.46
C ARG A 6 4.31 20.06 3.10
N SER A 7 4.98 19.49 2.10
CA SER A 7 4.40 19.20 0.80
C SER A 7 3.42 18.01 0.90
N GLY A 8 2.48 17.93 -0.05
CA GLY A 8 1.59 16.76 -0.14
C GLY A 8 2.37 15.46 -0.37
N GLN A 9 3.50 15.53 -1.08
CA GLN A 9 4.37 14.38 -1.29
C GLN A 9 4.97 13.87 0.02
N GLU A 10 5.50 14.76 0.87
CA GLU A 10 6.03 14.39 2.19
C GLU A 10 4.97 13.79 3.11
N VAL A 11 3.70 14.17 2.97
CA VAL A 11 2.60 13.58 3.74
C VAL A 11 2.28 12.17 3.25
N LEU A 12 2.28 11.97 1.93
CA LEU A 12 2.03 10.64 1.35
C LEU A 12 3.19 9.67 1.62
N ASP A 13 4.44 10.12 1.51
CA ASP A 13 5.63 9.30 1.77
C ASP A 13 5.67 8.79 3.22
N GLU A 14 5.31 9.65 4.18
CA GLU A 14 5.18 9.26 5.59
C GLU A 14 4.06 8.24 5.76
N PHE A 15 2.87 8.52 5.23
CA PHE A 15 1.73 7.60 5.29
C PHE A 15 2.09 6.20 4.78
N PHE A 16 2.63 6.07 3.57
CA PHE A 16 3.00 4.79 2.98
C PHE A 16 4.20 4.12 3.64
N THR A 17 4.92 4.80 4.54
CA THR A 17 5.95 4.17 5.39
C THR A 17 5.32 3.51 6.63
N GLU A 18 4.15 3.99 7.06
CA GLU A 18 3.52 3.57 8.31
C GLU A 18 2.33 2.62 8.12
N ILE A 19 1.70 2.54 6.94
CA ILE A 19 0.44 1.80 6.78
C ILE A 19 0.51 0.32 7.17
N ALA A 20 1.65 -0.34 6.99
CA ALA A 20 1.84 -1.74 7.37
C ALA A 20 1.84 -1.95 8.90
N SER A 21 2.07 -0.88 9.67
CA SER A 21 2.04 -0.90 11.14
C SER A 21 0.68 -0.51 11.74
N MET A 22 -0.29 -0.13 10.91
CA MET A 22 -1.63 0.27 11.37
C MET A 22 -2.45 -0.94 11.77
N ASP A 23 -3.13 -0.84 12.92
CA ASP A 23 -3.99 -1.91 13.43
C ASP A 23 -5.15 -2.20 12.45
N GLY A 24 -5.44 -3.48 12.27
CA GLY A 24 -6.47 -3.96 11.33
C GLY A 24 -6.07 -3.97 9.86
N ILE A 25 -4.82 -3.67 9.50
CA ILE A 25 -4.31 -3.78 8.13
C ILE A 25 -3.65 -5.14 7.88
N ASP A 26 -4.03 -5.80 6.78
CA ASP A 26 -3.37 -7.02 6.30
C ASP A 26 -2.03 -6.63 5.64
N ASN A 27 -0.93 -7.24 6.11
CA ASN A 27 0.43 -6.89 5.67
C ASN A 27 0.64 -7.14 4.16
N ASP A 28 0.05 -8.20 3.60
CA ASP A 28 0.22 -8.48 2.16
C ASP A 28 -0.47 -7.41 1.32
N VAL A 29 -1.64 -6.94 1.77
CA VAL A 29 -2.35 -5.84 1.14
C VAL A 29 -1.58 -4.52 1.30
N ALA A 30 -1.04 -4.24 2.48
CA ALA A 30 -0.22 -3.06 2.72
C ALA A 30 1.00 -3.02 1.79
N ASP A 31 1.75 -4.12 1.71
CA ASP A 31 2.96 -4.22 0.89
C ASP A 31 2.66 -3.98 -0.61
N ILE A 32 1.55 -4.49 -1.13
CA ILE A 32 1.11 -4.20 -2.51
C ILE A 32 0.93 -2.70 -2.72
N VAL A 33 0.18 -2.04 -1.83
CA VAL A 33 -0.13 -0.63 -1.96
C VAL A 33 1.13 0.22 -1.85
N ILE A 34 2.03 -0.10 -0.91
CA ILE A 34 3.34 0.56 -0.73
C ILE A 34 4.19 0.43 -1.99
N ASN A 35 4.30 -0.77 -2.55
CA ASN A 35 5.12 -1.02 -3.73
C ASN A 35 4.57 -0.28 -4.96
N LEU A 36 3.26 -0.33 -5.18
CA LEU A 36 2.61 0.42 -6.25
C LEU A 36 2.82 1.93 -6.12
N TYR A 37 2.77 2.47 -4.89
CA TYR A 37 3.05 3.88 -4.62
C TYR A 37 4.50 4.24 -4.95
N ARG A 38 5.47 3.50 -4.41
CA ARG A 38 6.91 3.73 -4.61
C ARG A 38 7.33 3.63 -6.07
N GLU A 39 6.68 2.76 -6.84
CA GLU A 39 6.94 2.59 -8.27
C GLU A 39 6.24 3.64 -9.15
N GLY A 40 5.42 4.54 -8.58
CA GLY A 40 4.60 5.47 -9.35
C GLY A 40 3.50 4.79 -10.17
N LYS A 41 3.07 3.59 -9.74
CA LYS A 41 2.11 2.72 -10.42
C LYS A 41 0.80 2.55 -9.65
N LEU A 42 0.59 3.27 -8.56
CA LEU A 42 -0.65 3.24 -7.78
C LEU A 42 -1.82 3.81 -8.57
N THR A 43 -2.43 2.95 -9.36
CA THR A 43 -3.62 3.22 -10.18
C THR A 43 -4.69 2.20 -9.85
N ASN A 44 -5.95 2.54 -10.14
CA ASN A 44 -7.07 1.61 -9.93
C ASN A 44 -6.85 0.26 -10.63
N THR A 45 -6.31 0.27 -11.86
CA THR A 45 -6.04 -0.94 -12.64
C THR A 45 -4.96 -1.80 -11.99
N ASN A 46 -3.81 -1.23 -11.63
CA ASN A 46 -2.71 -2.00 -11.05
C ASN A 46 -3.07 -2.54 -9.66
N LEU A 47 -3.77 -1.74 -8.85
CA LEU A 47 -4.25 -2.18 -7.54
C LEU A 47 -5.23 -3.34 -7.67
N SER A 48 -6.21 -3.23 -8.57
CA SER A 48 -7.21 -4.29 -8.80
C SER A 48 -6.57 -5.59 -9.26
N ASN A 49 -5.54 -5.52 -10.11
CA ASN A 49 -4.81 -6.67 -10.62
C ASN A 49 -4.03 -7.39 -9.51
N GLU A 50 -3.26 -6.65 -8.70
CA GLU A 50 -2.48 -7.25 -7.60
C GLU A 50 -3.39 -7.86 -6.52
N LEU A 51 -4.49 -7.18 -6.15
CA LEU A 51 -5.46 -7.72 -5.21
C LEU A 51 -6.15 -8.98 -5.73
N ALA A 52 -6.41 -9.07 -7.04
CA ALA A 52 -6.94 -10.28 -7.64
C ALA A 52 -5.93 -11.43 -7.61
N ARG A 53 -4.65 -11.14 -7.88
CA ARG A 53 -3.56 -12.12 -7.82
C ARG A 53 -3.43 -12.73 -6.42
N ILE A 54 -3.28 -11.92 -5.38
CA ILE A 54 -3.12 -12.44 -4.01
C ILE A 54 -4.36 -13.15 -3.48
N ARG A 55 -5.57 -12.75 -3.92
CA ARG A 55 -6.80 -13.47 -3.60
C ARG A 55 -6.76 -14.89 -4.19
N GLY A 56 -6.28 -15.03 -5.43
CA GLY A 56 -6.09 -16.32 -6.08
C GLY A 56 -5.07 -17.20 -5.36
N GLU A 57 -3.91 -16.64 -4.99
CA GLU A 57 -2.86 -17.36 -4.24
C GLU A 57 -3.38 -17.85 -2.88
N LYS A 58 -4.03 -16.99 -2.10
CA LYS A 58 -4.61 -17.37 -0.79
C LYS A 58 -5.73 -18.43 -0.88
N THR A 59 -6.39 -18.56 -2.04
CA THR A 59 -7.39 -19.61 -2.27
C THR A 59 -6.77 -20.92 -2.73
N SER A 60 -5.71 -20.88 -3.54
CA SER A 60 -5.04 -22.07 -4.07
C SER A 60 -4.22 -22.83 -3.02
N ASP A 61 -3.75 -22.14 -1.97
CA ASP A 61 -3.00 -22.77 -0.85
C ASP A 61 -3.90 -23.56 0.12
N LYS A 62 -5.22 -23.60 -0.11
CA LYS A 62 -6.20 -24.30 0.75
C LYS A 62 -6.77 -25.59 0.15
N ASP A 63 -6.29 -26.02 -1.02
CA ASP A 63 -6.70 -27.24 -1.71
C ASP A 63 -5.66 -28.38 -1.64
#